data_AF-A0A399X4Z7-F1
#
_entry.id   AF-A0A399X4Z7-F1
#
_cell.length_a   1.000
_cell.length_b   1.000
_cell.length_c   1.000
_cell.angle_alpha   90.00
_cell.angle_beta   90.00
_cell.angle_gamma   90.00
#
_symmetry.space_group_name_H-M   'P 1'
#
loop_
_entity.id
_entity.type
_entity.pdbx_description
1 polymer ?
#
loop_
_entity_poly.entity_id
_entity_poly.type
_entity_poly.pdbx_seq_one_letter_code
_entity_poly.pdbx_strand_id
1 'polypeptide(L)'
;MRKIYRPASIFIALITFFTGCAQLASLKKPIGPMESFVPQNLETESQDVQYVSKIESFVIILDASASMKEEYNGIVNKGHSKFAVAKDILMRMNNTLPEVEVNSAMVTFGHEFLKPLDKTFIVYELTKHSRGLLEGMLNGITIPDGCSPAGNAIKDAKNLLLTSGGQNAVILISDGEQLIGSPLKRVHDLKEMYGERVCLYTIFVGNTVEGEKELQELVRGVPCGFSVTADEIASSENMAEFVKKVFLTAIPKQVSTIDIDTDGDGVYDKDDECPDTPKGAIVDSRGCWVVKGVTFDYKKWDIKEEFNSNLGNIVDILQKNPDMSIRIEGHTDNIGSMAYNIDLSEKRARAVKDYLVGKGIQASRISTVGFGYKNPIAPNDTEAGRALNRRAEIVPIK
;
A
#
# COMPACT_ATOMS: atom_id res chain seq x y z
N MET A 1 -10.30 47.30 -97.47
CA MET A 1 -10.08 48.50 -96.61
C MET A 1 -9.77 48.02 -95.20
N ARG A 2 -8.70 48.56 -94.60
CA ARG A 2 -8.26 48.41 -93.19
C ARG A 2 -9.32 49.03 -92.23
N LYS A 3 -9.45 48.80 -90.92
CA LYS A 3 -8.55 48.58 -89.74
C LYS A 3 -9.40 47.88 -88.63
N ILE A 4 -8.95 46.85 -87.91
CA ILE A 4 -8.27 46.82 -86.58
C ILE A 4 -8.82 47.82 -85.54
N TYR A 5 -9.30 47.33 -84.36
CA TYR A 5 -8.76 47.59 -83.00
C TYR A 5 -9.60 46.92 -81.88
N ARG A 6 -8.92 46.17 -80.98
CA ARG A 6 -9.25 45.88 -79.55
C ARG A 6 -8.50 46.94 -78.69
N PRO A 7 -8.87 47.32 -77.44
CA PRO A 7 -8.83 46.40 -76.28
C PRO A 7 -9.73 46.71 -75.03
N ALA A 8 -9.85 45.67 -74.19
CA ALA A 8 -9.79 45.57 -72.71
C ALA A 8 -10.44 46.61 -71.73
N SER A 9 -11.23 46.02 -70.80
CA SER A 9 -11.33 46.24 -69.34
C SER A 9 -12.07 47.47 -68.78
N ILE A 10 -13.03 47.24 -67.87
CA ILE A 10 -12.94 47.53 -66.41
C ILE A 10 -14.28 47.23 -65.69
N PHE A 11 -14.14 46.66 -64.49
CA PHE A 11 -15.11 46.31 -63.45
C PHE A 11 -16.09 47.45 -63.04
N ILE A 12 -17.29 47.07 -62.59
CA ILE A 12 -17.84 47.24 -61.21
C ILE A 12 -19.35 46.95 -61.28
N ALA A 13 -19.76 45.78 -60.80
CA ALA A 13 -21.16 45.50 -60.48
C ALA A 13 -21.43 46.05 -59.06
N LEU A 14 -22.31 47.03 -58.97
CA LEU A 14 -22.77 47.64 -57.73
C LEU A 14 -23.69 46.62 -57.02
N ILE A 15 -23.20 45.99 -55.96
CA ILE A 15 -24.00 45.11 -55.10
C ILE A 15 -24.78 45.99 -54.12
N THR A 16 -26.10 46.08 -54.29
CA THR A 16 -27.00 46.60 -53.26
C THR A 16 -27.30 45.48 -52.26
N PHE A 17 -26.55 45.46 -51.15
CA PHE A 17 -26.82 44.59 -50.02
C PHE A 17 -28.08 45.07 -49.28
N PHE A 18 -29.03 44.15 -49.12
CA PHE A 18 -30.14 44.26 -48.19
C PHE A 18 -29.62 44.42 -46.76
N THR A 19 -30.20 45.38 -46.07
CA THR A 19 -30.16 45.54 -44.62
C THR A 19 -30.86 44.37 -43.92
N GLY A 20 -30.28 43.88 -42.82
CA GLY A 20 -31.04 43.21 -41.77
C GLY A 20 -30.87 41.69 -41.62
N CYS A 21 -29.76 41.27 -41.01
CA CYS A 21 -29.75 40.60 -39.71
C CYS A 21 -28.29 40.51 -39.27
N ALA A 22 -27.93 41.32 -38.27
CA ALA A 22 -26.77 41.00 -37.47
C ALA A 22 -27.04 39.61 -36.86
N GLN A 23 -26.41 38.56 -37.40
CA GLN A 23 -26.21 37.34 -36.63
C GLN A 23 -25.36 37.78 -35.44
N LEU A 24 -26.03 37.95 -34.30
CA LEU A 24 -25.46 37.72 -33.00
C LEU A 24 -24.80 36.34 -33.08
N ALA A 25 -23.50 36.32 -33.43
CA ALA A 25 -22.64 35.24 -33.01
C ALA A 25 -22.84 35.19 -31.49
N SER A 26 -23.56 34.18 -31.02
CA SER A 26 -23.62 33.87 -29.61
C SER A 26 -22.17 33.70 -29.19
N LEU A 27 -21.63 34.71 -28.52
CA LEU A 27 -20.35 34.64 -27.85
C LEU A 27 -20.54 33.56 -26.77
N LYS A 28 -20.36 32.28 -27.14
CA LYS A 28 -20.25 31.20 -26.15
C LYS A 28 -19.17 31.69 -25.18
N LYS A 29 -19.59 31.98 -23.95
CA LYS A 29 -18.73 32.45 -22.87
C LYS A 29 -17.51 31.51 -22.82
N PRO A 30 -16.28 32.03 -22.64
CA PRO A 30 -15.11 31.18 -22.54
C PRO A 30 -15.38 30.11 -21.47
N ILE A 31 -15.22 28.84 -21.87
CA ILE A 31 -15.41 27.69 -20.98
C ILE A 31 -14.40 27.84 -19.84
N GLY A 32 -14.88 27.71 -18.60
CA GLY A 32 -14.05 27.82 -17.41
C GLY A 32 -13.08 26.64 -17.26
N PRO A 33 -12.21 26.64 -16.24
CA PRO A 33 -11.50 25.43 -15.84
C PRO A 33 -12.49 24.36 -15.35
N MET A 34 -12.08 23.09 -15.39
CA MET A 34 -12.83 22.02 -14.72
C MET A 34 -13.06 22.36 -13.25
N GLU A 35 -14.18 21.91 -12.70
CA GLU A 35 -14.48 22.03 -11.29
C GLU A 35 -13.36 21.38 -10.46
N SER A 36 -12.96 22.05 -9.39
CA SER A 36 -11.98 21.51 -8.46
C SER A 36 -12.47 20.23 -7.81
N PHE A 37 -11.58 19.24 -7.66
CA PHE A 37 -11.86 18.00 -6.96
C PHE A 37 -10.79 17.73 -5.90
N VAL A 38 -11.19 17.32 -4.71
CA VAL A 38 -10.28 16.87 -3.64
C VAL A 38 -10.61 15.42 -3.32
N PRO A 39 -9.70 14.45 -3.57
CA PRO A 39 -9.97 13.05 -3.29
C PRO A 39 -10.10 12.84 -1.77
N GLN A 40 -11.06 12.02 -1.36
CA GLN A 40 -11.12 11.55 0.03
C GLN A 40 -9.99 10.54 0.27
N ASN A 41 -9.26 10.70 1.38
CA ASN A 41 -8.22 9.75 1.77
C ASN A 41 -8.85 8.51 2.42
N LEU A 42 -8.91 7.42 1.67
CA LEU A 42 -9.47 6.14 2.11
C LEU A 42 -8.55 5.38 3.08
N GLU A 43 -7.26 5.68 3.13
CA GLU A 43 -6.30 5.00 4.02
C GLU A 43 -6.46 5.43 5.49
N THR A 44 -6.92 6.67 5.69
CA THR A 44 -7.11 7.30 7.01
C THR A 44 -8.55 7.31 7.50
N GLU A 45 -9.50 6.77 6.73
CA GLU A 45 -10.94 6.91 6.98
C GLU A 45 -11.42 6.15 8.24
N SER A 46 -10.73 5.07 8.63
CA SER A 46 -11.09 4.27 9.80
C SER A 46 -9.85 3.84 10.59
N GLN A 47 -9.91 3.90 11.92
CA GLN A 47 -8.86 3.37 12.80
C GLN A 47 -8.90 1.83 12.88
N ASP A 48 -10.07 1.23 12.66
CA ASP A 48 -10.32 -0.19 12.89
C ASP A 48 -10.38 -1.03 11.60
N VAL A 49 -10.39 -0.37 10.44
CA VAL A 49 -10.57 -1.02 9.12
C VAL A 49 -9.46 -0.61 8.17
N GLN A 50 -8.94 -1.58 7.42
CA GLN A 50 -8.01 -1.41 6.32
C GLN A 50 -8.74 -1.82 5.04
N TYR A 51 -8.59 -1.03 3.99
CA TYR A 51 -9.02 -1.44 2.68
C TYR A 51 -7.92 -2.22 1.97
N VAL A 52 -8.29 -3.36 1.39
CA VAL A 52 -7.45 -4.13 0.47
C VAL A 52 -8.16 -4.26 -0.86
N SER A 53 -7.42 -4.60 -1.92
CA SER A 53 -8.04 -4.78 -3.24
C SER A 53 -9.02 -5.96 -3.22
N LYS A 54 -10.23 -5.71 -3.69
CA LYS A 54 -11.27 -6.71 -3.97
C LYS A 54 -11.07 -7.39 -5.33
N ILE A 55 -10.29 -6.76 -6.21
CA ILE A 55 -10.05 -7.20 -7.58
C ILE A 55 -8.55 -7.37 -7.85
N GLU A 56 -8.22 -8.34 -8.70
CA GLU A 56 -6.85 -8.54 -9.19
C GLU A 56 -6.53 -7.59 -10.34
N SER A 57 -7.50 -7.40 -11.24
CA SER A 57 -7.31 -6.60 -12.46
C SER A 57 -8.53 -5.76 -12.80
N PHE A 58 -8.31 -4.60 -13.42
CA PHE A 58 -9.38 -3.87 -14.08
C PHE A 58 -9.01 -3.38 -15.48
N VAL A 59 -10.00 -3.29 -16.36
CA VAL A 59 -9.85 -2.69 -17.69
C VAL A 59 -10.76 -1.50 -17.82
N ILE A 60 -10.19 -0.34 -18.13
CA ILE A 60 -10.95 0.85 -18.52
C ILE A 60 -11.23 0.78 -20.02
N ILE A 61 -12.49 0.92 -20.40
CA ILE A 61 -12.91 1.16 -21.77
C ILE A 61 -13.41 2.60 -21.86
N LEU A 62 -12.64 3.47 -22.52
CA LEU A 62 -13.02 4.87 -22.73
C LEU A 62 -13.61 5.07 -24.13
N ASP A 63 -14.85 5.54 -24.17
CA ASP A 63 -15.48 6.06 -25.39
C ASP A 63 -14.87 7.41 -25.78
N ALA A 64 -14.30 7.46 -26.98
CA ALA A 64 -13.81 8.67 -27.61
C ALA A 64 -14.40 8.81 -29.02
N SER A 65 -15.65 8.40 -29.21
CA SER A 65 -16.39 8.52 -30.47
C SER A 65 -16.79 9.97 -30.75
N ALA A 66 -17.32 10.24 -31.95
CA ALA A 66 -17.72 11.58 -32.36
C ALA A 66 -18.84 12.19 -31.48
N SER A 67 -19.77 11.39 -30.95
CA SER A 67 -20.85 11.89 -30.08
C SER A 67 -20.30 12.47 -28.77
N MET A 68 -19.15 11.97 -28.29
CA MET A 68 -18.47 12.48 -27.10
C MET A 68 -17.93 13.92 -27.26
N LYS A 69 -17.92 14.49 -28.48
CA LYS A 69 -17.61 15.92 -28.72
C LYS A 69 -18.70 16.86 -28.21
N GLU A 70 -19.94 16.39 -28.12
CA GLU A 70 -21.07 17.22 -27.74
C GLU A 70 -20.95 17.69 -26.28
N GLU A 71 -21.63 18.79 -25.99
CA GLU A 71 -21.68 19.37 -24.65
C GLU A 71 -22.39 18.40 -23.68
N TYR A 72 -21.83 18.22 -22.48
CA TYR A 72 -22.49 17.48 -21.42
C TYR A 72 -23.56 18.35 -20.76
N ASN A 73 -24.81 17.89 -20.78
CA ASN A 73 -25.96 18.63 -20.24
C ASN A 73 -26.18 18.42 -18.74
N GLY A 74 -25.36 17.59 -18.09
CA GLY A 74 -25.42 17.35 -16.66
C GLY A 74 -24.93 18.52 -15.81
N ILE A 75 -24.72 18.25 -14.53
CA ILE A 75 -24.41 19.26 -13.52
C ILE A 75 -22.90 19.47 -13.42
N VAL A 76 -22.14 18.38 -13.31
CA VAL A 76 -20.68 18.42 -13.15
C VAL A 76 -20.01 18.94 -14.41
N ASN A 77 -19.08 19.88 -14.24
CA ASN A 77 -18.30 20.48 -15.33
C ASN A 77 -19.20 20.99 -16.46
N LYS A 78 -20.32 21.62 -16.09
CA LYS A 78 -21.32 22.10 -17.04
C LYS A 78 -20.69 22.98 -18.13
N GLY A 79 -21.03 22.69 -19.39
CA GLY A 79 -20.52 23.42 -20.56
C GLY A 79 -19.24 22.82 -21.16
N HIS A 80 -18.65 21.80 -20.54
CA HIS A 80 -17.59 20.99 -21.14
C HIS A 80 -18.17 19.85 -22.00
N SER A 81 -17.36 19.27 -22.88
CA SER A 81 -17.80 18.13 -23.68
C SER A 81 -17.93 16.85 -22.85
N LYS A 82 -18.81 15.93 -23.27
CA LYS A 82 -18.97 14.59 -22.68
C LYS A 82 -17.62 13.89 -22.50
N PHE A 83 -16.75 13.96 -23.51
CA PHE A 83 -15.40 13.42 -23.45
C PHE A 83 -14.52 14.04 -22.36
N ALA A 84 -14.56 15.37 -22.22
CA ALA A 84 -13.76 16.06 -21.22
C ALA A 84 -14.26 15.72 -19.80
N VAL A 85 -15.58 15.60 -19.62
CA VAL A 85 -16.19 15.13 -18.37
C VAL A 85 -15.80 13.68 -18.08
N ALA A 86 -15.84 12.78 -19.06
CA ALA A 86 -15.44 11.38 -18.92
C ALA A 86 -13.98 11.24 -18.44
N LYS A 87 -13.06 12.00 -19.04
CA LYS A 87 -11.65 12.05 -18.61
C LYS A 87 -11.51 12.59 -17.18
N ASP A 88 -12.24 13.65 -16.84
CA ASP A 88 -12.21 14.22 -15.49
C ASP A 88 -12.70 13.21 -14.45
N ILE A 89 -13.82 12.53 -14.69
CA ILE A 89 -14.34 11.48 -13.79
C ILE A 89 -13.34 10.33 -13.62
N LEU A 90 -12.66 9.90 -14.69
CA LEU A 90 -11.59 8.91 -14.61
C LEU A 90 -10.40 9.40 -13.78
N MET A 91 -10.02 10.68 -13.90
CA MET A 91 -8.98 11.28 -13.07
C MET A 91 -9.39 11.36 -11.60
N ARG A 92 -10.64 11.72 -11.31
CA ARG A 92 -11.19 11.70 -9.93
C ARG A 92 -11.11 10.31 -9.34
N MET A 93 -11.55 9.28 -10.08
CA MET A 93 -11.44 7.88 -9.68
C MET A 93 -9.98 7.47 -9.40
N ASN A 94 -9.07 7.76 -10.33
CA ASN A 94 -7.64 7.46 -10.20
C ASN A 94 -7.01 8.10 -8.95
N ASN A 95 -7.39 9.34 -8.66
CA ASN A 95 -6.88 10.08 -7.50
C ASN A 95 -7.51 9.62 -6.17
N THR A 96 -8.71 9.06 -6.19
CA THR A 96 -9.39 8.51 -5.00
C THR A 96 -9.02 7.06 -4.71
N LEU A 97 -8.61 6.29 -5.71
CA LEU A 97 -8.11 4.92 -5.53
C LEU A 97 -6.85 4.94 -4.63
N PRO A 98 -6.85 4.28 -3.46
CA PRO A 98 -5.66 4.16 -2.61
C PRO A 98 -4.56 3.33 -3.30
N GLU A 99 -3.34 3.39 -2.78
CA GLU A 99 -2.23 2.58 -3.30
C GLU A 99 -2.45 1.11 -2.93
N VAL A 100 -3.11 0.36 -3.81
CA VAL A 100 -3.39 -1.07 -3.64
C VAL A 100 -2.77 -1.88 -4.78
N GLU A 101 -2.43 -3.13 -4.51
CA GLU A 101 -1.90 -4.05 -5.53
C GLU A 101 -3.01 -4.51 -6.45
N VAL A 102 -3.10 -3.88 -7.62
CA VAL A 102 -4.05 -4.20 -8.68
C VAL A 102 -3.37 -3.99 -10.04
N ASN A 103 -3.74 -4.79 -11.03
CA ASN A 103 -3.33 -4.57 -12.41
C ASN A 103 -4.38 -3.72 -13.13
N SER A 104 -3.94 -2.84 -14.04
CA SER A 104 -4.83 -2.10 -14.91
C SER A 104 -4.45 -2.29 -16.37
N ALA A 105 -5.45 -2.19 -17.24
CA ALA A 105 -5.29 -2.03 -18.68
C ALA A 105 -6.26 -0.95 -19.17
N MET A 106 -6.01 -0.40 -20.36
CA MET A 106 -6.93 0.55 -20.95
C MET A 106 -7.11 0.30 -22.44
N VAL A 107 -8.38 0.26 -22.83
CA VAL A 107 -8.83 0.22 -24.21
C VAL A 107 -9.62 1.49 -24.47
N THR A 108 -9.54 1.98 -25.69
CA THR A 108 -10.39 3.05 -26.17
C THR A 108 -10.87 2.76 -27.57
N PHE A 109 -11.97 3.39 -27.95
CA PHE A 109 -12.50 3.34 -29.31
C PHE A 109 -12.93 4.74 -29.73
N GLY A 110 -13.06 4.94 -31.03
CA GLY A 110 -13.16 6.27 -31.62
C GLY A 110 -11.77 6.84 -31.97
N HIS A 111 -11.56 8.14 -31.82
CA HIS A 111 -10.35 8.93 -32.13
C HIS A 111 -10.06 9.28 -33.59
N GLU A 112 -10.55 8.54 -34.58
CA GLU A 112 -10.15 8.76 -35.98
C GLU A 112 -11.30 8.52 -36.97
N PHE A 113 -11.61 9.53 -37.79
CA PHE A 113 -12.64 9.46 -38.83
C PHE A 113 -12.26 8.58 -40.05
N LEU A 114 -10.96 8.40 -40.33
CA LEU A 114 -10.46 7.74 -41.55
C LEU A 114 -10.09 6.26 -41.37
N LYS A 115 -10.37 5.65 -40.22
CA LYS A 115 -10.06 4.24 -39.91
C LYS A 115 -11.30 3.35 -40.03
N PRO A 116 -11.12 2.01 -40.09
CA PRO A 116 -12.24 1.07 -40.09
C PRO A 116 -13.20 1.33 -38.92
N LEU A 117 -14.50 1.23 -39.19
CA LEU A 117 -15.58 1.52 -38.22
C LEU A 117 -15.53 0.62 -36.98
N ASP A 118 -14.83 -0.51 -37.07
CA ASP A 118 -14.72 -1.54 -36.04
C ASP A 118 -13.41 -1.46 -35.23
N LYS A 119 -12.58 -0.43 -35.46
CA LYS A 119 -11.26 -0.31 -34.84
C LYS A 119 -11.35 0.14 -33.38
N THR A 120 -10.53 -0.51 -32.56
CA THR A 120 -10.26 -0.20 -31.15
C THR A 120 -8.75 0.02 -30.97
N PHE A 121 -8.38 0.61 -29.84
CA PHE A 121 -7.00 0.92 -29.50
C PHE A 121 -6.71 0.45 -28.08
N ILE A 122 -5.80 -0.52 -27.94
CA ILE A 122 -5.21 -0.85 -26.65
C ILE A 122 -4.24 0.29 -26.32
N VAL A 123 -4.61 1.11 -25.34
CA VAL A 123 -3.81 2.26 -24.90
C VAL A 123 -2.60 1.75 -24.12
N TYR A 124 -2.82 0.79 -23.22
CA TYR A 124 -1.77 -0.02 -22.60
C TYR A 124 -2.33 -1.39 -22.20
N GLU A 125 -1.46 -2.40 -22.25
CA GLU A 125 -1.77 -3.78 -21.87
C GLU A 125 -1.83 -3.94 -20.34
N LEU A 126 -2.25 -5.12 -19.88
CA LEU A 126 -2.38 -5.40 -18.45
C LEU A 126 -1.03 -5.31 -17.74
N THR A 127 -0.93 -4.39 -16.78
CA THR A 127 0.30 -4.10 -16.02
C THR A 127 -0.04 -3.62 -14.61
N LYS A 128 0.95 -3.55 -13.70
CA LYS A 128 0.74 -3.02 -12.35
C LYS A 128 0.21 -1.58 -12.43
N HIS A 129 -0.91 -1.33 -11.79
CA HIS A 129 -1.53 0.00 -11.77
C HIS A 129 -0.63 1.00 -11.02
N SER A 130 -0.61 2.24 -11.51
CA SER A 130 -0.12 3.40 -10.77
C SER A 130 -0.88 4.64 -11.23
N ARG A 131 -1.06 5.60 -10.31
CA ARG A 131 -1.78 6.85 -10.62
C ARG A 131 -1.15 7.58 -11.80
N GLY A 132 0.18 7.70 -11.80
CA GLY A 132 0.93 8.39 -12.85
C GLY A 132 0.85 7.71 -14.21
N LEU A 133 0.77 6.37 -14.26
CA LEU A 133 0.57 5.64 -15.52
C LEU A 133 -0.79 6.00 -16.13
N LEU A 134 -1.88 5.83 -15.37
CA LEU A 134 -3.22 6.09 -15.90
C LEU A 134 -3.38 7.57 -16.29
N GLU A 135 -2.88 8.49 -15.47
CA GLU A 135 -2.89 9.93 -15.79
C GLU A 135 -2.15 10.24 -17.10
N GLY A 136 -0.92 9.73 -17.25
CA GLY A 136 -0.11 9.96 -18.45
C GLY A 136 -0.80 9.43 -19.72
N MET A 137 -1.33 8.21 -19.65
CA MET A 137 -2.00 7.57 -20.78
C MET A 137 -3.34 8.26 -21.12
N LEU A 138 -4.12 8.65 -20.12
CA LEU A 138 -5.38 9.37 -20.30
C LEU A 138 -5.14 10.78 -20.89
N ASN A 139 -4.08 11.47 -20.49
CA ASN A 139 -3.74 12.77 -21.05
C ASN A 139 -3.32 12.73 -22.53
N GLY A 140 -2.72 11.63 -22.98
CA GLY A 140 -2.37 11.43 -24.40
C GLY A 140 -3.58 11.31 -25.34
N ILE A 141 -4.76 11.01 -24.78
CA ILE A 141 -6.03 10.85 -25.51
C ILE A 141 -6.70 12.22 -25.65
N THR A 142 -6.68 12.81 -26.86
CA THR A 142 -6.99 14.25 -27.02
C THR A 142 -8.16 14.58 -27.94
N ILE A 143 -8.54 13.71 -28.88
CA ILE A 143 -9.55 14.04 -29.90
C ILE A 143 -10.61 12.95 -29.95
N PRO A 144 -11.84 13.20 -29.48
CA PRO A 144 -12.95 12.27 -29.68
C PRO A 144 -13.45 12.37 -31.13
N ASP A 145 -13.50 11.26 -31.86
CA ASP A 145 -13.96 11.19 -33.25
C ASP A 145 -14.33 9.75 -33.67
N GLY A 146 -14.94 9.59 -34.84
CA GLY A 146 -15.24 8.27 -35.39
C GLY A 146 -16.41 7.55 -34.69
N CYS A 147 -16.52 6.24 -34.94
CA CYS A 147 -17.64 5.40 -34.50
C CYS A 147 -17.45 4.82 -33.09
N SER A 148 -18.50 4.16 -32.58
CA SER A 148 -18.56 3.61 -31.23
C SER A 148 -18.52 2.06 -31.21
N PRO A 149 -17.44 1.37 -31.65
CA PRO A 149 -17.37 -0.09 -31.67
C PRO A 149 -17.14 -0.70 -30.28
N ALA A 150 -18.03 -0.38 -29.35
CA ALA A 150 -17.97 -0.82 -27.96
C ALA A 150 -17.93 -2.36 -27.84
N GLY A 151 -18.61 -3.10 -28.72
CA GLY A 151 -18.51 -4.56 -28.71
C GLY A 151 -17.09 -5.06 -28.97
N ASN A 152 -16.35 -4.43 -29.87
CA ASN A 152 -14.95 -4.80 -30.10
C ASN A 152 -14.07 -4.39 -28.92
N ALA A 153 -14.34 -3.25 -28.29
CA ALA A 153 -13.58 -2.83 -27.12
C ALA A 153 -13.81 -3.76 -25.91
N ILE A 154 -15.04 -4.25 -25.73
CA ILE A 154 -15.40 -5.27 -24.73
C ILE A 154 -14.69 -6.59 -25.05
N LYS A 155 -14.61 -6.98 -26.33
CA LYS A 155 -13.84 -8.16 -26.75
C LYS A 155 -12.35 -8.00 -26.44
N ASP A 156 -11.77 -6.83 -26.63
CA ASP A 156 -10.36 -6.59 -26.32
C ASP A 156 -10.10 -6.56 -24.81
N ALA A 157 -11.00 -5.95 -24.03
CA ALA A 157 -10.97 -6.02 -22.58
C ALA A 157 -11.02 -7.47 -22.08
N LYS A 158 -11.88 -8.31 -22.69
CA LYS A 158 -11.89 -9.75 -22.42
C LYS A 158 -10.53 -10.38 -22.68
N ASN A 159 -9.86 -10.06 -23.79
CA ASN A 159 -8.56 -10.66 -24.13
C ASN A 159 -7.43 -10.17 -23.21
N LEU A 160 -7.46 -8.91 -22.77
CA LEU A 160 -6.47 -8.35 -21.84
C LEU A 160 -6.50 -9.02 -20.46
N LEU A 161 -7.64 -9.60 -20.08
CA LEU A 161 -7.81 -10.30 -18.80
C LEU A 161 -7.40 -11.78 -18.83
N LEU A 162 -6.90 -12.32 -19.96
CA LEU A 162 -6.59 -13.75 -20.09
C LEU A 162 -5.54 -14.25 -19.09
N THR A 163 -4.65 -13.38 -18.63
CA THR A 163 -3.61 -13.69 -17.65
C THR A 163 -4.05 -13.42 -16.20
N SER A 164 -5.24 -12.86 -15.99
CA SER A 164 -5.77 -12.53 -14.66
C SER A 164 -6.51 -13.72 -14.05
N GLY A 165 -6.05 -14.18 -12.89
CA GLY A 165 -6.57 -15.36 -12.20
C GLY A 165 -7.77 -15.08 -11.28
N GLY A 166 -7.81 -13.87 -10.72
CA GLY A 166 -8.73 -13.46 -9.67
C GLY A 166 -9.96 -12.71 -10.17
N GLN A 167 -10.54 -11.89 -9.29
CA GLN A 167 -11.71 -11.07 -9.58
C GLN A 167 -11.34 -9.89 -10.48
N ASN A 168 -12.14 -9.62 -11.51
CA ASN A 168 -11.88 -8.60 -12.51
C ASN A 168 -13.00 -7.57 -12.59
N ALA A 169 -12.64 -6.32 -12.87
CA ALA A 169 -13.58 -5.25 -13.20
C ALA A 169 -13.38 -4.76 -14.63
N VAL A 170 -14.45 -4.69 -15.41
CA VAL A 170 -14.47 -3.93 -16.67
C VAL A 170 -15.25 -2.65 -16.42
N ILE A 171 -14.67 -1.50 -16.73
CA ILE A 171 -15.29 -0.19 -16.49
C ILE A 171 -15.44 0.51 -17.83
N LEU A 172 -16.68 0.65 -18.30
CA LEU A 172 -17.01 1.33 -19.56
C LEU A 172 -17.52 2.74 -19.28
N ILE A 173 -16.88 3.74 -19.86
CA ILE A 173 -17.27 5.15 -19.76
C ILE A 173 -17.71 5.61 -21.14
N SER A 174 -18.99 5.95 -21.29
CA SER A 174 -19.61 6.24 -22.60
C SER A 174 -20.89 7.06 -22.42
N ASP A 175 -21.32 7.70 -23.50
CA ASP A 175 -22.65 8.31 -23.60
C ASP A 175 -23.74 7.32 -24.03
N GLY A 176 -23.38 6.07 -24.31
CA GLY A 176 -24.29 5.01 -24.74
C GLY A 176 -24.86 5.20 -26.15
N GLU A 177 -24.34 6.14 -26.94
CA GLU A 177 -24.90 6.45 -28.25
C GLU A 177 -24.28 5.59 -29.35
N GLN A 178 -25.15 4.93 -30.13
CA GLN A 178 -24.78 4.18 -31.34
C GLN A 178 -23.69 3.12 -31.11
N LEU A 179 -23.76 2.39 -29.99
CA LEU A 179 -22.80 1.33 -29.68
C LEU A 179 -22.89 0.17 -30.70
N ILE A 180 -21.87 -0.03 -31.52
CA ILE A 180 -21.81 -1.08 -32.55
C ILE A 180 -20.92 -2.26 -32.12
N GLY A 181 -20.93 -3.33 -32.92
CA GLY A 181 -20.13 -4.54 -32.65
C GLY A 181 -20.82 -5.56 -31.74
N SER A 182 -22.15 -5.47 -31.59
CA SER A 182 -22.97 -6.31 -30.72
C SER A 182 -22.52 -6.30 -29.24
N PRO A 183 -22.49 -5.15 -28.56
CA PRO A 183 -21.95 -5.02 -27.21
C PRO A 183 -22.53 -6.03 -26.20
N LEU A 184 -23.85 -6.22 -26.16
CA LEU A 184 -24.49 -7.18 -25.25
C LEU A 184 -24.00 -8.61 -25.45
N LYS A 185 -23.85 -9.06 -26.71
CA LYS A 185 -23.26 -10.37 -27.02
C LYS A 185 -21.84 -10.48 -26.47
N ARG A 186 -21.04 -9.40 -26.56
CA ARG A 186 -19.66 -9.39 -26.08
C ARG A 186 -19.56 -9.36 -24.55
N VAL A 187 -20.55 -8.80 -23.89
CA VAL A 187 -20.71 -8.95 -22.44
C VAL A 187 -21.06 -10.39 -22.06
N HIS A 188 -21.91 -11.08 -22.83
CA HIS A 188 -22.14 -12.51 -22.61
C HIS A 188 -20.87 -13.34 -22.86
N ASP A 189 -20.06 -13.01 -23.87
CA ASP A 189 -18.76 -13.65 -24.09
C ASP A 189 -17.80 -13.43 -22.88
N LEU A 190 -17.85 -12.26 -22.21
CA LEU A 190 -17.11 -12.00 -20.95
C LEU A 190 -17.59 -12.94 -19.83
N LYS A 191 -18.91 -13.03 -19.63
CA LYS A 191 -19.52 -13.91 -18.63
C LYS A 191 -19.20 -15.38 -18.87
N GLU A 192 -19.26 -15.84 -20.11
CA GLU A 192 -18.93 -17.22 -20.48
C GLU A 192 -17.47 -17.56 -20.15
N MET A 193 -16.54 -16.63 -20.38
CA MET A 193 -15.12 -16.83 -20.15
C MET A 193 -14.72 -16.76 -18.67
N TYR A 194 -15.28 -15.82 -17.91
CA TYR A 194 -14.82 -15.51 -16.55
C TYR A 194 -15.81 -15.88 -15.43
N GLY A 195 -17.08 -16.14 -15.77
CA GLY A 195 -18.13 -16.45 -14.79
C GLY A 195 -18.30 -15.32 -13.76
N GLU A 196 -18.34 -15.69 -12.48
CA GLU A 196 -18.45 -14.76 -11.34
C GLU A 196 -17.19 -13.88 -11.15
N ARG A 197 -16.07 -14.24 -11.79
CA ARG A 197 -14.80 -13.49 -11.67
C ARG A 197 -14.74 -12.23 -12.52
N VAL A 198 -15.83 -11.81 -13.16
CA VAL A 198 -15.88 -10.53 -13.89
C VAL A 198 -17.14 -9.76 -13.54
N CYS A 199 -16.96 -8.50 -13.15
CA CYS A 199 -18.04 -7.53 -13.03
C CYS A 199 -17.91 -6.45 -14.11
N LEU A 200 -19.03 -5.92 -14.58
CA LEU A 200 -19.09 -4.80 -15.52
C LEU A 200 -19.68 -3.58 -14.82
N TYR A 201 -18.96 -2.46 -14.87
CA TYR A 201 -19.41 -1.19 -14.35
C TYR A 201 -19.49 -0.19 -15.50
N THR A 202 -20.57 0.58 -15.54
CA THR A 202 -20.76 1.61 -16.57
C THR A 202 -20.85 2.98 -15.93
N ILE A 203 -20.17 3.96 -16.51
CA ILE A 203 -20.27 5.37 -16.15
C ILE A 203 -20.88 6.09 -17.35
N PHE A 204 -22.15 6.46 -17.22
CA PHE A 204 -22.89 7.19 -18.23
C PHE A 204 -22.47 8.67 -18.21
N VAL A 205 -21.93 9.14 -19.34
CA VAL A 205 -21.55 10.53 -19.57
C VAL A 205 -22.28 11.02 -20.82
N GLY A 206 -23.61 10.88 -20.82
CA GLY A 206 -24.46 11.18 -21.97
C GLY A 206 -25.59 12.16 -21.65
N ASN A 207 -26.42 12.41 -22.66
CA ASN A 207 -27.52 13.36 -22.59
C ASN A 207 -28.90 12.71 -22.84
N THR A 208 -28.95 11.41 -23.14
CA THR A 208 -30.16 10.70 -23.57
C THR A 208 -30.52 9.56 -22.63
N VAL A 209 -31.82 9.38 -22.41
CA VAL A 209 -32.33 8.27 -21.57
C VAL A 209 -32.05 6.92 -22.25
N GLU A 210 -32.06 6.89 -23.58
CA GLU A 210 -31.78 5.72 -24.40
C GLU A 210 -30.32 5.26 -24.21
N GLY A 211 -29.36 6.17 -24.27
CA GLY A 211 -27.94 5.85 -24.04
C GLY A 211 -27.70 5.34 -22.62
N GLU A 212 -28.35 5.93 -21.62
CA GLU A 212 -28.25 5.45 -20.24
C GLU A 212 -28.81 4.03 -20.09
N LYS A 213 -29.99 3.77 -20.67
CA LYS A 213 -30.62 2.44 -20.67
C LYS A 213 -29.79 1.39 -21.38
N GLU A 214 -29.16 1.74 -22.50
CA GLU A 214 -28.25 0.85 -23.23
C GLU A 214 -27.11 0.38 -22.31
N LEU A 215 -26.43 1.30 -21.62
CA LEU A 215 -25.36 0.94 -20.68
C LEU A 215 -25.86 0.09 -19.51
N GLN A 216 -27.03 0.43 -18.94
CA GLN A 216 -27.66 -0.38 -17.90
C GLN A 216 -28.01 -1.80 -18.38
N GLU A 217 -28.40 -1.97 -19.64
CA GLU A 217 -28.66 -3.29 -20.23
C GLU A 217 -27.39 -4.13 -20.34
N LEU A 218 -26.26 -3.53 -20.72
CA LEU A 218 -24.97 -4.23 -20.76
C LEU A 218 -24.61 -4.80 -19.39
N VAL A 219 -24.76 -4.03 -18.31
CA VAL A 219 -24.45 -4.49 -16.94
C VAL A 219 -25.26 -5.73 -16.55
N ARG A 220 -26.52 -5.86 -17.01
CA ARG A 220 -27.36 -7.05 -16.74
C ARG A 220 -26.83 -8.33 -17.42
N GLY A 221 -25.90 -8.20 -18.37
CA GLY A 221 -25.29 -9.32 -19.09
C GLY A 221 -24.26 -10.13 -18.30
N VAL A 222 -23.77 -9.60 -17.16
CA VAL A 222 -22.78 -10.22 -16.25
C VAL A 222 -23.37 -10.45 -14.86
N PRO A 223 -22.78 -11.32 -14.02
CA PRO A 223 -23.34 -11.64 -12.71
C PRO A 223 -23.27 -10.49 -11.69
N CYS A 224 -22.33 -9.56 -11.85
CA CYS A 224 -22.12 -8.45 -10.94
C CYS A 224 -21.76 -7.18 -11.70
N GLY A 225 -22.05 -6.03 -11.09
CA GLY A 225 -21.89 -4.74 -11.73
C GLY A 225 -23.01 -3.77 -11.40
N PHE A 226 -22.80 -2.51 -11.73
CA PHE A 226 -23.83 -1.48 -11.66
C PHE A 226 -23.49 -0.34 -12.63
N SER A 227 -24.52 0.44 -13.00
CA SER A 227 -24.35 1.68 -13.76
C SER A 227 -24.48 2.87 -12.83
N VAL A 228 -23.69 3.92 -13.09
CA VAL A 228 -23.81 5.25 -12.49
C VAL A 228 -23.73 6.32 -13.58
N THR A 229 -24.17 7.52 -13.28
CA THR A 229 -23.93 8.71 -14.11
C THR A 229 -22.70 9.48 -13.62
N ALA A 230 -22.12 10.32 -14.49
CA ALA A 230 -21.03 11.21 -14.09
C ALA A 230 -21.41 12.12 -12.91
N ASP A 231 -22.66 12.61 -12.88
CA ASP A 231 -23.17 13.48 -11.82
C ASP A 231 -23.29 12.76 -10.47
N GLU A 232 -23.74 11.50 -10.48
CA GLU A 232 -23.91 10.71 -9.25
C GLU A 232 -22.60 10.50 -8.50
N ILE A 233 -21.47 10.38 -9.21
CA ILE A 233 -20.15 10.11 -8.62
C ILE A 233 -19.22 11.32 -8.63
N ALA A 234 -19.69 12.50 -9.02
CA ALA A 234 -18.84 13.68 -9.19
C ALA A 234 -18.23 14.19 -7.87
N SER A 235 -18.94 14.09 -6.74
CA SER A 235 -18.47 14.60 -5.45
C SER A 235 -17.36 13.72 -4.86
N SER A 236 -16.53 14.30 -3.97
CA SER A 236 -15.48 13.56 -3.27
C SER A 236 -16.01 12.34 -2.51
N GLU A 237 -17.14 12.49 -1.82
CA GLU A 237 -17.81 11.43 -1.05
C GLU A 237 -18.36 10.34 -1.97
N ASN A 238 -19.08 10.71 -3.04
CA ASN A 238 -19.69 9.70 -3.91
C ASN A 238 -18.64 8.97 -4.76
N MET A 239 -17.56 9.65 -5.15
CA MET A 239 -16.42 9.00 -5.81
C MET A 239 -15.72 8.01 -4.87
N ALA A 240 -15.55 8.37 -3.59
CA ALA A 240 -15.03 7.46 -2.58
C ALA A 240 -15.91 6.21 -2.44
N GLU A 241 -17.22 6.36 -2.39
CA GLU A 241 -18.16 5.24 -2.34
C GLU A 241 -18.12 4.38 -3.62
N PHE A 242 -18.00 4.99 -4.79
CA PHE A 242 -17.80 4.28 -6.05
C PHE A 242 -16.50 3.44 -6.01
N VAL A 243 -15.39 4.06 -5.62
CA VAL A 243 -14.09 3.38 -5.51
C VAL A 243 -14.15 2.21 -4.52
N LYS A 244 -14.75 2.41 -3.34
CA LYS A 244 -14.93 1.33 -2.35
C LYS A 244 -15.71 0.15 -2.94
N LYS A 245 -16.84 0.41 -3.60
CA LYS A 245 -17.71 -0.65 -4.16
C LYS A 245 -17.04 -1.46 -5.27
N VAL A 246 -16.31 -0.77 -6.15
CA VAL A 246 -15.68 -1.38 -7.33
C VAL A 246 -14.38 -2.09 -6.96
N PHE A 247 -13.49 -1.43 -6.22
CA PHE A 247 -12.09 -1.84 -6.09
C PHE A 247 -11.73 -2.43 -4.74
N LEU A 248 -12.47 -2.12 -3.67
CA LEU A 248 -12.00 -2.37 -2.32
C LEU A 248 -12.89 -3.34 -1.55
N THR A 249 -12.28 -4.01 -0.58
CA THR A 249 -12.99 -4.67 0.50
C THR A 249 -12.42 -4.16 1.82
N ALA A 250 -13.32 -3.84 2.75
CA ALA A 250 -12.97 -3.52 4.11
C ALA A 250 -12.62 -4.80 4.85
N ILE A 251 -11.40 -4.90 5.36
CA ILE A 251 -11.00 -5.91 6.33
C ILE A 251 -10.76 -5.20 7.66
N PRO A 252 -11.05 -5.83 8.81
CA PRO A 252 -10.57 -5.31 10.09
C PRO A 252 -9.06 -5.06 9.96
N LYS A 253 -8.59 -3.87 10.35
CA LYS A 253 -7.17 -3.65 10.61
C LYS A 253 -6.81 -4.70 11.63
N GLN A 254 -6.17 -5.77 11.17
CA GLN A 254 -5.53 -6.72 12.05
C GLN A 254 -4.56 -5.85 12.84
N VAL A 255 -4.87 -5.59 14.11
CA VAL A 255 -3.83 -5.25 15.07
C VAL A 255 -2.81 -6.37 14.87
N SER A 256 -1.67 -6.07 14.27
CA SER A 256 -0.65 -7.08 14.02
C SER A 256 -0.23 -7.58 15.38
N THR A 257 -0.77 -8.72 15.80
CA THR A 257 -0.39 -9.46 17.00
C THR A 257 0.99 -10.11 16.84
N ILE A 258 1.89 -9.48 16.09
CA ILE A 258 3.21 -10.00 15.69
C ILE A 258 4.34 -9.26 16.44
N ASP A 259 4.08 -8.06 16.95
CA ASP A 259 5.04 -7.27 17.73
C ASP A 259 4.60 -7.19 19.20
N ILE A 260 4.22 -8.34 19.76
CA ILE A 260 4.08 -8.47 21.21
C ILE A 260 5.49 -8.73 21.74
N ASP A 261 5.92 -7.89 22.66
CA ASP A 261 7.10 -8.07 23.50
C ASP A 261 6.55 -8.22 24.92
N THR A 262 6.31 -9.48 25.32
CA THR A 262 5.57 -9.83 26.54
C THR A 262 6.33 -9.43 27.79
N ASP A 263 7.66 -9.54 27.80
CA ASP A 263 8.49 -9.20 28.96
C ASP A 263 9.09 -7.78 28.90
N GLY A 264 9.02 -7.13 27.73
CA GLY A 264 9.39 -5.74 27.51
C GLY A 264 10.90 -5.52 27.41
N ASP A 265 11.65 -6.54 26.98
CA ASP A 265 13.11 -6.50 26.93
C ASP A 265 13.67 -5.86 25.64
N GLY A 266 12.79 -5.58 24.67
CA GLY A 266 13.13 -4.99 23.38
C GLY A 266 13.28 -6.01 22.24
N VAL A 267 13.02 -7.29 22.48
CA VAL A 267 12.93 -8.36 21.48
C VAL A 267 11.51 -8.90 21.45
N TYR A 268 10.89 -8.97 20.26
CA TYR A 268 9.52 -9.45 20.13
C TYR A 268 9.42 -10.96 20.41
N ASP A 269 8.30 -11.42 20.97
CA ASP A 269 8.03 -12.83 21.36
C ASP A 269 8.34 -13.85 20.25
N LYS A 270 8.20 -13.45 18.98
CA LYS A 270 8.48 -14.31 17.82
C LYS A 270 9.98 -14.55 17.57
N ASP A 271 10.82 -13.62 18.03
CA ASP A 271 12.28 -13.62 17.89
C ASP A 271 12.98 -13.85 19.24
N ASP A 272 12.23 -13.88 20.34
CA ASP A 272 12.74 -13.99 21.70
C ASP A 272 12.91 -15.47 22.15
N GLU A 273 14.14 -15.83 22.49
CA GLU A 273 14.51 -17.15 23.02
C GLU A 273 14.39 -17.22 24.56
N CYS A 274 14.18 -16.08 25.22
CA CYS A 274 14.25 -15.87 26.65
C CYS A 274 13.03 -15.06 27.19
N PRO A 275 11.78 -15.57 27.05
CA PRO A 275 10.50 -14.84 27.22
C PRO A 275 10.11 -14.37 28.64
N ASP A 276 11.07 -14.34 29.57
CA ASP A 276 10.89 -13.91 30.96
C ASP A 276 12.11 -13.10 31.43
N THR A 277 12.71 -12.32 30.55
CA THR A 277 13.88 -11.52 30.88
C THR A 277 13.52 -10.46 31.94
N PRO A 278 14.37 -10.26 32.97
CA PRO A 278 14.12 -9.27 34.00
C PRO A 278 14.03 -7.85 33.42
N LYS A 279 13.06 -7.07 33.90
CA LYS A 279 12.87 -5.69 33.42
C LYS A 279 14.13 -4.83 33.59
N GLY A 280 14.56 -4.22 32.49
CA GLY A 280 15.77 -3.39 32.43
C GLY A 280 17.08 -4.15 32.34
N ALA A 281 17.03 -5.48 32.12
CA ALA A 281 18.18 -6.27 31.73
C ALA A 281 18.75 -5.77 30.39
N ILE A 282 20.07 -5.90 30.24
CA ILE A 282 20.72 -5.71 28.94
C ILE A 282 20.70 -7.08 28.25
N VAL A 283 19.98 -7.17 27.14
CA VAL A 283 19.83 -8.41 26.37
C VAL A 283 20.70 -8.44 25.13
N ASP A 284 20.98 -9.65 24.64
CA ASP A 284 21.52 -9.85 23.31
C ASP A 284 20.39 -9.84 22.25
N SER A 285 20.73 -10.12 20.98
CA SER A 285 19.75 -10.09 19.88
C SER A 285 18.68 -11.19 19.96
N ARG A 286 18.72 -12.05 20.97
CA ARG A 286 17.79 -13.18 21.17
C ARG A 286 16.91 -12.97 22.41
N GLY A 287 16.93 -11.78 23.01
CA GLY A 287 16.21 -11.47 24.25
C GLY A 287 16.86 -12.03 25.50
N CYS A 288 18.07 -12.61 25.42
CA CYS A 288 18.67 -13.26 26.57
C CYS A 288 19.54 -12.31 27.40
N TRP A 289 19.29 -12.24 28.72
CA TRP A 289 20.04 -11.39 29.65
C TRP A 289 21.55 -11.68 29.64
N VAL A 290 22.35 -10.67 29.26
CA VAL A 290 23.81 -10.73 29.26
C VAL A 290 24.36 -10.37 30.65
N VAL A 291 24.57 -11.41 31.47
CA VAL A 291 25.16 -11.26 32.81
C VAL A 291 26.67 -11.50 32.76
N LYS A 292 27.46 -10.43 32.92
CA LYS A 292 28.91 -10.57 33.06
C LYS A 292 29.27 -10.91 34.50
N GLY A 293 30.11 -11.93 34.70
CA GLY A 293 30.64 -12.30 36.00
C GLY A 293 31.72 -11.34 36.53
N VAL A 294 32.26 -11.67 37.69
CA VAL A 294 33.42 -10.98 38.32
C VAL A 294 34.63 -11.91 38.26
N THR A 295 35.79 -11.42 37.85
CA THR A 295 37.04 -12.20 37.92
C THR A 295 37.91 -11.76 39.09
N PHE A 296 38.77 -12.67 39.54
CA PHE A 296 39.58 -12.49 40.75
C PHE A 296 41.05 -12.80 40.49
N ASP A 297 41.91 -12.09 41.22
CA ASP A 297 43.32 -12.40 41.27
C ASP A 297 43.57 -13.74 41.97
N TYR A 298 44.76 -14.29 41.74
CA TYR A 298 45.19 -15.54 42.34
C TYR A 298 45.05 -15.52 43.87
N LYS A 299 44.37 -16.54 44.42
CA LYS A 299 44.05 -16.70 45.85
C LYS A 299 43.25 -15.56 46.51
N LYS A 300 42.71 -14.61 45.74
CA LYS A 300 41.89 -13.50 46.26
C LYS A 300 40.40 -13.68 45.98
N TRP A 301 39.61 -12.92 46.73
CA TRP A 301 38.16 -12.76 46.55
C TRP A 301 37.71 -11.29 46.63
N ASP A 302 38.65 -10.34 46.67
CA ASP A 302 38.34 -8.91 46.63
C ASP A 302 37.80 -8.54 45.24
N ILE A 303 36.68 -7.82 45.21
CA ILE A 303 36.08 -7.31 43.97
C ILE A 303 36.85 -6.05 43.56
N LYS A 304 37.39 -6.06 42.34
CA LYS A 304 38.07 -4.89 41.76
C LYS A 304 37.06 -3.81 41.37
N GLU A 305 37.48 -2.55 41.45
CA GLU A 305 36.62 -1.39 41.14
C GLU A 305 36.03 -1.43 39.72
N GLU A 306 36.74 -2.02 38.75
CA GLU A 306 36.29 -2.17 37.37
C GLU A 306 34.94 -2.93 37.26
N PHE A 307 34.62 -3.78 38.23
CA PHE A 307 33.35 -4.51 38.25
C PHE A 307 32.20 -3.73 38.90
N ASN A 308 32.46 -2.58 39.52
CA ASN A 308 31.42 -1.80 40.21
C ASN A 308 30.29 -1.36 39.27
N SER A 309 30.61 -0.99 38.02
CA SER A 309 29.58 -0.61 37.05
C SER A 309 28.70 -1.80 36.67
N ASN A 310 29.31 -2.96 36.41
CA ASN A 310 28.58 -4.18 36.08
C ASN A 310 27.69 -4.66 37.25
N LEU A 311 28.25 -4.69 38.46
CA LEU A 311 27.50 -5.04 39.67
C LEU A 311 26.42 -4.00 40.00
N GLY A 312 26.64 -2.73 39.69
CA GLY A 312 25.64 -1.67 39.77
C GLY A 312 24.43 -1.96 38.89
N ASN A 313 24.65 -2.36 37.63
CA ASN A 313 23.55 -2.74 36.74
C ASN A 313 22.74 -3.92 37.29
N ILE A 314 23.40 -4.91 37.91
CA ILE A 314 22.73 -6.05 38.53
C ILE A 314 21.90 -5.62 39.75
N VAL A 315 22.41 -4.68 40.57
CA VAL A 315 21.64 -4.09 41.66
C VAL A 315 20.36 -3.44 41.13
N ASP A 316 20.48 -2.60 40.10
CA ASP A 316 19.33 -1.90 39.52
C ASP A 316 18.26 -2.88 39.00
N ILE A 317 18.69 -3.97 38.35
CA ILE A 317 17.80 -5.02 37.85
C ILE A 317 17.11 -5.73 39.03
N LEU A 318 17.84 -6.13 40.07
CA LEU A 318 17.27 -6.81 41.23
C LEU A 318 16.33 -5.89 42.04
N GLN A 319 16.56 -4.58 42.06
CA GLN A 319 15.65 -3.61 42.67
C GLN A 319 14.34 -3.45 41.86
N LYS A 320 14.43 -3.45 40.53
CA LYS A 320 13.25 -3.37 39.64
C LYS A 320 12.42 -4.65 39.62
N ASN A 321 13.02 -5.80 39.96
CA ASN A 321 12.40 -7.11 39.92
C ASN A 321 12.39 -7.73 41.33
N PRO A 322 11.48 -7.32 42.24
CA PRO A 322 11.54 -7.68 43.66
C PRO A 322 11.37 -9.18 43.97
N ASP A 323 10.67 -9.91 43.11
CA ASP A 323 10.42 -11.35 43.27
C ASP A 323 11.56 -12.23 42.75
N MET A 324 12.50 -11.65 41.99
CA MET A 324 13.60 -12.38 41.38
C MET A 324 14.63 -12.82 42.43
N SER A 325 15.09 -14.07 42.34
CA SER A 325 16.23 -14.56 43.12
C SER A 325 17.40 -14.93 42.21
N ILE A 326 18.62 -14.87 42.74
CA ILE A 326 19.84 -15.25 42.01
C ILE A 326 20.70 -16.23 42.82
N ARG A 327 21.48 -17.03 42.10
CA ARG A 327 22.56 -17.84 42.64
C ARG A 327 23.88 -17.29 42.14
N ILE A 328 24.84 -17.15 43.05
CA ILE A 328 26.20 -16.75 42.71
C ILE A 328 27.08 -17.99 42.80
N GLU A 329 27.72 -18.33 41.68
CA GLU A 329 28.54 -19.52 41.52
C GLU A 329 30.00 -19.13 41.50
N GLY A 330 30.76 -19.58 42.50
CA GLY A 330 32.18 -19.31 42.59
C GLY A 330 33.01 -20.39 41.91
N HIS A 331 34.08 -19.99 41.24
CA HIS A 331 35.01 -20.87 40.55
C HIS A 331 36.47 -20.49 40.83
N THR A 332 37.36 -21.47 40.69
CA THR A 332 38.81 -21.30 40.83
C THR A 332 39.56 -21.85 39.62
N ASP A 333 40.85 -21.53 39.55
CA ASP A 333 41.78 -22.33 38.76
C ASP A 333 42.08 -23.67 39.48
N ASN A 334 42.81 -24.55 38.81
CA ASN A 334 43.12 -25.89 39.31
C ASN A 334 44.33 -25.95 40.27
N ILE A 335 44.81 -24.81 40.80
CA ILE A 335 46.00 -24.80 41.67
C ILE A 335 45.58 -25.02 43.13
N GLY A 336 46.15 -26.04 43.77
CA GLY A 336 45.89 -26.38 45.17
C GLY A 336 44.86 -27.50 45.34
N SER A 337 44.54 -27.85 46.59
CA SER A 337 43.63 -28.97 46.87
C SER A 337 42.18 -28.62 46.50
N MET A 338 41.37 -29.65 46.21
CA MET A 338 39.93 -29.45 45.96
C MET A 338 39.26 -28.77 47.15
N ALA A 339 39.53 -29.23 48.38
CA ALA A 339 38.92 -28.67 49.59
C ALA A 339 39.23 -27.18 49.77
N TYR A 340 40.49 -26.79 49.51
CA TYR A 340 40.89 -25.38 49.51
C TYR A 340 40.14 -24.57 48.45
N ASN A 341 40.03 -25.12 47.23
CA ASN A 341 39.38 -24.42 46.12
C ASN A 341 37.86 -24.32 46.29
N ILE A 342 37.20 -25.30 46.90
CA ILE A 342 35.79 -25.18 47.29
C ILE A 342 35.60 -24.01 48.25
N ASP A 343 36.39 -23.94 49.34
CA ASP A 343 36.33 -22.83 50.30
C ASP A 343 36.62 -21.47 49.64
N LEU A 344 37.64 -21.39 48.79
CA LEU A 344 37.98 -20.15 48.07
C LEU A 344 36.87 -19.72 47.10
N SER A 345 36.28 -20.66 46.36
CA SER A 345 35.17 -20.34 45.47
C SER A 345 33.93 -19.84 46.23
N GLU A 346 33.61 -20.44 47.38
CA GLU A 346 32.50 -20.01 48.22
C GLU A 346 32.74 -18.58 48.76
N LYS A 347 33.98 -18.25 49.14
CA LYS A 347 34.35 -16.88 49.54
C LYS A 347 34.16 -15.87 48.41
N ARG A 348 34.47 -16.24 47.17
CA ARG A 348 34.24 -15.39 45.98
C ARG A 348 32.76 -15.14 45.74
N ALA A 349 31.95 -16.20 45.77
CA ALA A 349 30.50 -16.07 45.64
C ALA A 349 29.92 -15.19 46.75
N ARG A 350 30.40 -15.37 47.99
CA ARG A 350 30.01 -14.56 49.15
C ARG A 350 30.43 -13.09 49.02
N ALA A 351 31.62 -12.80 48.50
CA ALA A 351 32.05 -11.42 48.29
C ALA A 351 31.08 -10.65 47.37
N VAL A 352 30.62 -11.29 46.30
CA VAL A 352 29.62 -10.69 45.40
C VAL A 352 28.26 -10.59 46.08
N LYS A 353 27.83 -11.59 46.85
CA LYS A 353 26.61 -11.52 47.67
C LYS A 353 26.65 -10.34 48.63
N ASP A 354 27.72 -10.20 49.40
CA ASP A 354 27.89 -9.16 50.41
C ASP A 354 27.89 -7.76 49.77
N TYR A 355 28.50 -7.63 48.58
CA TYR A 355 28.42 -6.41 47.78
C TYR A 355 26.97 -6.04 47.45
N LEU A 356 26.21 -6.97 46.87
CA LEU A 356 24.82 -6.72 46.47
C LEU A 356 23.90 -6.43 47.67
N VAL A 357 24.11 -7.15 48.78
CA VAL A 357 23.39 -6.90 50.05
C VAL A 357 23.72 -5.51 50.60
N GLY A 358 25.00 -5.10 50.55
CA GLY A 358 25.44 -3.76 50.94
C GLY A 358 24.83 -2.64 50.09
N LYS A 359 24.31 -2.95 48.91
CA LYS A 359 23.56 -2.04 48.02
C LYS A 359 22.04 -2.12 48.21
N GLY A 360 21.56 -2.87 49.21
CA GLY A 360 20.16 -2.90 49.60
C GLY A 360 19.35 -4.08 49.06
N ILE A 361 19.99 -5.06 48.40
CA ILE A 361 19.30 -6.30 48.00
C ILE A 361 19.11 -7.22 49.21
N GLN A 362 17.92 -7.78 49.38
CA GLN A 362 17.64 -8.67 50.51
C GLN A 362 18.47 -9.95 50.42
N ALA A 363 19.17 -10.31 51.50
CA ALA A 363 20.07 -11.47 51.54
C ALA A 363 19.37 -12.82 51.27
N SER A 364 18.05 -12.89 51.49
CA SER A 364 17.19 -14.05 51.19
C SER A 364 17.05 -14.32 49.69
N ARG A 365 17.22 -13.29 48.85
CA ARG A 365 17.12 -13.39 47.38
C ARG A 365 18.40 -13.85 46.69
N ILE A 366 19.48 -14.06 47.47
CA ILE A 366 20.81 -14.39 46.95
C ILE A 366 21.32 -15.65 47.63
N SER A 367 21.52 -16.70 46.84
CA SER A 367 22.21 -17.93 47.26
C SER A 367 23.65 -17.97 46.72
N THR A 368 24.54 -18.70 47.38
CA THR A 368 25.94 -18.86 46.98
C THR A 368 26.31 -20.34 46.90
N VAL A 369 27.14 -20.69 45.93
CA VAL A 369 27.71 -22.04 45.81
C VAL A 369 29.15 -21.96 45.29
N GLY A 370 30.09 -22.59 46.00
CA GLY A 370 31.47 -22.79 45.55
C GLY A 370 31.69 -24.10 44.80
N PHE A 371 32.11 -24.03 43.53
CA PHE A 371 32.42 -25.21 42.69
C PHE A 371 33.91 -25.59 42.66
N GLY A 372 34.79 -24.75 43.19
CA GLY A 372 36.23 -24.87 42.99
C GLY A 372 36.58 -24.88 41.50
N TYR A 373 37.43 -25.82 41.08
CA TYR A 373 37.88 -25.95 39.69
C TYR A 373 37.10 -26.97 38.85
N LYS A 374 35.91 -27.40 39.30
CA LYS A 374 35.13 -28.45 38.60
C LYS A 374 34.57 -28.00 37.26
N ASN A 375 34.32 -26.70 37.09
CA ASN A 375 33.66 -26.11 35.91
C ASN A 375 34.55 -25.01 35.28
N PRO A 376 35.66 -25.37 34.62
CA PRO A 376 36.51 -24.41 33.93
C PRO A 376 35.87 -23.93 32.62
N ILE A 377 36.02 -22.64 32.32
CA ILE A 377 35.62 -22.03 31.03
C ILE A 377 36.82 -21.85 30.09
N ALA A 378 38.02 -22.03 30.59
CA ALA A 378 39.25 -21.98 29.80
C ALA A 378 40.25 -23.06 30.28
N PRO A 379 41.21 -23.45 29.43
CA PRO A 379 42.29 -24.35 29.83
C PRO A 379 43.08 -23.83 31.05
N ASN A 380 43.40 -24.71 32.01
CA ASN A 380 44.18 -24.34 33.20
C ASN A 380 45.70 -24.47 33.02
N ASP A 381 46.15 -24.86 31.84
CA ASP A 381 47.56 -24.99 31.46
C ASP A 381 48.25 -23.60 31.35
N THR A 382 47.53 -22.58 30.92
CA THR A 382 48.03 -21.20 30.77
C THR A 382 47.59 -20.30 31.92
N GLU A 383 48.39 -19.26 32.22
CA GLU A 383 47.98 -18.26 33.21
C GLU A 383 46.76 -17.45 32.77
N ALA A 384 46.64 -17.16 31.47
CA ALA A 384 45.47 -16.48 30.92
C ALA A 384 44.19 -17.29 31.14
N GLY A 385 44.20 -18.59 30.85
CA GLY A 385 43.04 -19.44 31.07
C GLY A 385 42.72 -19.64 32.55
N ARG A 386 43.74 -19.76 33.42
CA ARG A 386 43.53 -19.75 34.88
C ARG A 386 42.88 -18.46 35.37
N ALA A 387 43.32 -17.31 34.86
CA ALA A 387 42.73 -16.02 35.20
C ALA A 387 41.25 -15.94 34.85
N LEU A 388 40.84 -16.48 33.71
CA LEU A 388 39.43 -16.58 33.33
C LEU A 388 38.65 -17.50 34.26
N ASN A 389 39.23 -18.64 34.68
CA ASN A 389 38.56 -19.59 35.57
C ASN A 389 38.34 -19.05 36.99
N ARG A 390 39.18 -18.12 37.46
CA ARG A 390 39.04 -17.46 38.75
C ARG A 390 37.91 -16.42 38.70
N ARG A 391 36.67 -16.86 38.86
CA ARG A 391 35.49 -16.01 38.66
C ARG A 391 34.33 -16.32 39.60
N ALA A 392 33.37 -15.42 39.64
CA ALA A 392 32.02 -15.65 40.15
C ALA A 392 31.02 -15.34 39.03
N GLU A 393 30.15 -16.30 38.74
CA GLU A 393 29.04 -16.16 37.80
C GLU A 393 27.74 -15.89 38.57
N ILE A 394 26.84 -15.13 37.95
CA ILE A 394 25.55 -14.78 38.54
C ILE A 394 24.49 -15.42 37.67
N VAL A 395 23.70 -16.28 38.29
CA VAL A 395 22.71 -17.13 37.62
C VAL A 395 21.33 -16.77 38.15
N PRO A 396 20.42 -16.30 37.29
CA PRO A 396 19.00 -16.18 37.64
C PRO A 396 18.43 -17.51 38.16
N ILE A 397 17.68 -17.48 39.26
CA ILE A 397 16.90 -18.63 39.71
C ILE A 397 15.47 -18.40 39.27
N LYS A 398 14.96 -19.31 38.44
CA LYS A 398 13.54 -19.37 38.07
C LYS A 398 12.68 -19.82 39.25
#